data_AF-A0A0V0XQ26-F1
#
_entry.id   AF-A0A0V0XQ26-F1
#
_cell.length_a   1.000
_cell.length_b   1.000
_cell.length_c   1.000
_cell.angle_alpha   90.00
_cell.angle_beta   90.00
_cell.angle_gamma   90.00
#
_symmetry.space_group_name_H-M   'P 1'
#
loop_
_entity.id
_entity.type
_entity.pdbx_description
1 polymer ?
#
loop_
_entity_poly.entity_id
_entity_poly.type
_entity_poly.pdbx_seq_one_letter_code
_entity_poly.pdbx_strand_id
1 'polypeptide(L)'
;AGIGSDHIDLKAAADAKLTVAEVTGSNVVSVAEDELMRILILVRNFVPGYQQVINGDWNVAAISYRAYDLEGKTVGTVGAGRIGKLLLQRLE
;
A
#
# COMPACT_ATOMS: atom_id res chain seq x y z
N ALA A 1 1.09 -8.96 16.62
CA ALA A 1 0.42 -10.14 16.03
C ALA A 1 -0.55 -9.64 14.97
N GLY A 2 -0.38 -10.06 13.71
CA GLY A 2 -1.12 -9.54 12.55
C GLY A 2 -1.38 -10.63 11.53
N ILE A 3 -1.29 -10.29 10.25
CA ILE A 3 -1.37 -11.23 9.11
C ILE A 3 0.03 -11.35 8.49
N GLY A 4 0.42 -12.55 8.06
CA GLY A 4 1.71 -12.84 7.46
C GLY A 4 2.54 -13.75 8.36
N SER A 5 2.58 -15.03 7.99
CA SER A 5 3.33 -16.08 8.70
C SER A 5 4.58 -16.55 7.96
N ASP A 6 4.98 -15.82 6.91
CA ASP A 6 6.14 -16.09 6.05
C ASP A 6 7.50 -15.91 6.77
N HIS A 7 7.50 -15.22 7.90
CA HIS A 7 8.67 -15.11 8.79
C HIS A 7 8.91 -16.38 9.64
N ILE A 8 8.02 -17.38 9.56
CA ILE A 8 8.16 -18.69 10.21
C ILE A 8 8.48 -19.75 9.14
N ASP A 9 9.43 -20.64 9.41
CA ASP A 9 9.61 -21.86 8.62
C ASP A 9 8.42 -22.80 8.89
N LEU A 10 7.43 -22.73 8.00
CA LEU A 10 6.19 -23.50 8.12
C LEU A 10 6.44 -25.01 8.02
N LYS A 11 7.49 -25.43 7.31
CA LYS A 11 7.84 -26.85 7.19
C LYS A 11 8.43 -27.36 8.50
N ALA A 12 9.42 -26.65 9.05
CA ALA A 12 10.02 -27.02 10.33
C ALA A 12 8.99 -26.99 11.48
N ALA A 13 8.09 -26.01 11.48
CA ALA A 13 6.99 -25.94 12.46
C ALA A 13 6.05 -27.16 12.36
N ALA A 14 5.70 -27.58 11.14
CA ALA A 14 4.88 -28.76 10.90
C ALA A 14 5.59 -30.05 11.35
N ASP A 15 6.87 -30.22 11.01
CA ASP A 15 7.70 -31.37 11.41
C ASP A 15 7.82 -31.47 12.94
N ALA A 16 7.90 -30.31 13.61
CA ALA A 16 7.90 -30.19 15.06
C ALA A 16 6.51 -30.26 15.71
N LYS A 17 5.43 -30.44 14.93
CA LYS A 17 4.03 -30.46 15.39
C LYS A 17 3.61 -29.20 16.16
N LEU A 18 4.12 -28.05 15.74
CA LEU A 18 3.78 -26.74 16.29
C LEU A 18 2.63 -26.11 15.50
N THR A 19 1.66 -25.55 16.22
CA THR A 19 0.59 -24.75 15.62
C THR A 19 1.09 -23.35 15.31
N VAL A 20 0.95 -22.92 14.06
CA VAL A 20 1.17 -21.54 13.63
C VAL A 20 -0.19 -20.91 13.37
N ALA A 21 -0.45 -19.76 13.99
CA ALA A 21 -1.70 -19.02 13.84
C ALA A 21 -1.43 -17.52 13.71
N GLU A 22 -2.31 -16.85 12.97
CA GLU A 22 -2.30 -15.41 12.75
C GLU A 22 -3.70 -14.84 13.00
N VAL A 23 -3.79 -13.50 13.07
CA VAL A 23 -5.07 -12.82 13.34
C VAL A 23 -5.71 -12.44 12.00
N THR A 24 -6.23 -13.43 11.28
CA THR A 24 -6.81 -13.23 9.95
C THR A 24 -7.90 -12.15 9.97
N GLY A 25 -7.75 -11.15 9.12
CA GLY A 25 -8.67 -10.02 9.00
C GLY A 25 -8.29 -8.78 9.82
N SER A 26 -7.37 -8.88 10.79
CA SER A 26 -7.11 -7.82 11.78
C SER A 26 -6.69 -6.47 11.23
N ASN A 27 -6.10 -6.43 10.02
CA ASN A 27 -5.56 -5.22 9.42
C ASN A 27 -5.94 -5.04 7.94
N VAL A 28 -6.96 -5.76 7.43
CA VAL A 28 -7.35 -5.71 6.00
C VAL A 28 -7.69 -4.30 5.55
N VAL A 29 -8.49 -3.59 6.34
CA VAL A 29 -8.92 -2.20 6.08
C VAL A 29 -7.72 -1.27 6.05
N SER A 30 -6.85 -1.36 7.07
CA SER A 30 -5.67 -0.51 7.22
C SER A 30 -4.68 -0.68 6.07
N VAL A 31 -4.41 -1.91 5.63
CA VAL A 31 -3.51 -2.14 4.49
C VAL A 31 -4.11 -1.56 3.21
N ALA A 32 -5.41 -1.77 2.96
CA ALA A 32 -6.04 -1.21 1.76
C ALA A 32 -6.10 0.34 1.77
N GLU A 33 -6.12 0.98 2.94
CA GLU A 33 -5.99 2.45 3.06
C GLU A 33 -4.56 2.93 2.80
N ASP A 34 -3.56 2.24 3.36
CA ASP A 34 -2.14 2.56 3.12
C ASP A 34 -1.77 2.44 1.63
N GLU A 35 -2.26 1.40 0.94
CA GLU A 35 -2.02 1.23 -0.50
C GLU A 35 -2.68 2.34 -1.34
N LEU A 36 -3.91 2.73 -1.02
CA LEU A 36 -4.57 3.86 -1.70
C LEU A 36 -3.78 5.16 -1.48
N MET A 37 -3.33 5.41 -0.25
CA MET A 37 -2.48 6.55 0.07
C MET A 37 -1.18 6.53 -0.73
N ARG A 38 -0.50 5.40 -0.83
CA ARG A 38 0.75 5.25 -1.62
C ARG A 38 0.52 5.50 -3.10
N ILE A 39 -0.57 5.00 -3.67
CA ILE A 39 -0.95 5.29 -5.07
C ILE A 39 -1.04 6.81 -5.26
N LEU A 40 -1.76 7.51 -4.39
CA LEU A 40 -1.91 8.97 -4.48
C LEU A 40 -0.58 9.70 -4.28
N ILE A 41 0.23 9.29 -3.29
CA ILE A 41 1.55 9.88 -3.04
C ILE A 41 2.43 9.82 -4.28
N LEU A 42 2.45 8.67 -4.97
CA LEU A 42 3.26 8.46 -6.17
C LEU A 42 2.71 9.23 -7.36
N VAL A 43 1.41 9.12 -7.64
CA VAL A 43 0.77 9.74 -8.81
C VAL A 43 0.79 11.26 -8.72
N ARG A 44 0.65 11.82 -7.52
CA ARG A 44 0.61 13.28 -7.28
C ARG A 44 1.98 13.90 -7.03
N ASN A 45 3.06 13.11 -7.07
CA ASN A 45 4.41 13.56 -6.77
C ASN A 45 4.53 14.24 -5.39
N PHE A 46 3.85 13.68 -4.38
CA PHE A 46 3.63 14.34 -3.09
C PHE A 46 4.93 14.51 -2.28
N VAL A 47 5.76 13.46 -2.18
CA VAL A 47 6.96 13.50 -1.33
C VAL A 47 7.96 14.58 -1.79
N PRO A 48 8.32 14.70 -3.08
CA PRO A 48 9.17 15.81 -3.54
C PRO A 48 8.53 17.19 -3.33
N GLY A 49 7.20 17.30 -3.48
CA GLY A 49 6.47 18.54 -3.20
C GLY A 49 6.56 18.94 -1.73
N TYR A 50 6.36 17.98 -0.82
CA TYR A 50 6.54 18.18 0.61
C TYR A 50 7.98 18.60 0.95
N GLN A 51 8.98 17.95 0.34
CA GLN A 51 10.40 18.28 0.54
C GLN A 51 10.73 19.72 0.12
N GLN A 52 10.19 20.23 -0.99
CA GLN A 52 10.37 21.64 -1.37
C GLN A 52 9.85 22.58 -0.27
N VAL A 53 8.63 22.33 0.22
CA VAL A 53 8.00 23.19 1.22
C VAL A 53 8.82 23.25 2.51
N ILE A 54 9.27 22.11 3.04
CA ILE A 54 10.06 22.08 4.28
C ILE A 54 11.45 22.70 4.12
N ASN A 55 11.97 22.76 2.89
CA ASN A 55 13.25 23.41 2.58
C ASN A 55 13.10 24.91 2.28
N GLY A 56 11.87 25.44 2.25
CA GLY A 56 11.60 26.85 1.92
C GLY A 56 11.60 27.16 0.42
N ASP A 57 11.57 26.13 -0.43
CA ASP A 57 11.53 26.27 -1.88
C ASP A 57 10.11 26.46 -2.40
N TRP A 58 10.00 27.08 -3.58
CA TRP A 58 8.72 27.21 -4.30
C TRP A 58 8.91 27.05 -5.82
N ASN A 59 9.12 25.82 -6.28
CA ASN A 59 9.29 25.49 -7.69
C ASN A 59 8.16 24.59 -8.19
N VAL A 60 7.05 25.23 -8.54
CA VAL A 60 5.83 24.58 -9.05
C VAL A 60 6.11 23.73 -10.29
N ALA A 61 6.92 24.24 -11.23
CA ALA A 61 7.23 23.53 -12.47
C ALA A 61 7.98 22.22 -12.23
N ALA A 62 8.92 22.20 -11.27
CA ALA A 62 9.66 20.99 -10.92
C ALA A 62 8.76 19.91 -10.29
N ILE A 63 7.72 20.30 -9.53
CA ILE A 63 6.77 19.35 -8.95
C ILE A 63 5.74 18.89 -9.98
N SER A 64 5.16 19.82 -10.72
CA SER A 64 4.05 19.52 -11.63
C SER A 64 4.46 18.68 -12.84
N TYR A 65 5.73 18.74 -13.26
CA TYR A 65 6.24 17.93 -14.38
C TYR A 65 6.00 16.41 -14.22
N ARG A 66 5.90 15.91 -12.98
CA ARG A 66 5.62 14.49 -12.69
C ARG A 66 4.37 14.28 -11.82
N ALA A 67 3.53 15.30 -11.66
CA ALA A 67 2.28 15.18 -10.94
C ALA A 67 1.14 14.94 -11.93
N TYR A 68 0.36 13.89 -11.70
CA TYR A 68 -0.76 13.51 -12.55
C TYR A 68 -2.02 13.35 -11.72
N ASP A 69 -3.16 13.37 -12.39
CA ASP A 69 -4.40 12.86 -11.82
C ASP A 69 -4.42 11.32 -11.89
N LEU A 70 -5.02 10.71 -10.86
CA LEU A 70 -5.33 9.29 -10.86
C LEU A 70 -6.53 8.99 -11.78
N GLU A 71 -7.40 9.99 -11.98
CA GLU A 71 -8.55 9.91 -12.88
C GLU A 71 -8.13 9.45 -14.28
N GLY A 72 -8.92 8.54 -14.84
CA GLY A 72 -8.69 7.97 -16.17
C GLY A 72 -7.49 7.03 -16.27
N LYS A 73 -6.79 6.73 -15.17
CA LYS A 73 -5.72 5.72 -15.17
C LYS A 73 -6.27 4.32 -14.91
N THR A 74 -5.61 3.33 -15.51
CA THR A 74 -5.85 1.92 -15.20
C THR A 74 -5.09 1.54 -13.93
N VAL A 75 -5.80 1.08 -12.92
CA VAL A 75 -5.22 0.50 -11.69
C VAL A 75 -5.60 -0.98 -11.63
N GLY A 76 -4.63 -1.83 -11.32
CA GLY A 76 -4.83 -3.28 -11.19
C GLY A 76 -4.09 -3.83 -9.98
N THR A 77 -4.61 -4.91 -9.40
CA THR A 77 -3.99 -5.62 -8.29
C THR A 77 -3.54 -7.01 -8.72
N VAL A 78 -2.43 -7.50 -8.16
CA VAL A 78 -2.03 -8.90 -8.29
C VAL A 78 -2.80 -9.71 -7.25
N GLY A 79 -3.87 -10.35 -7.69
CA GLY A 79 -4.83 -11.04 -6.83
C GLY A 79 -5.94 -10.12 -6.30
N ALA A 80 -7.09 -10.71 -6.02
CA ALA A 80 -8.30 -10.04 -5.54
C ALA A 80 -8.83 -10.67 -4.24
N GLY A 81 -7.91 -10.95 -3.30
CA GLY A 81 -8.24 -11.39 -1.95
C GLY A 81 -8.86 -10.28 -1.11
N ARG A 82 -8.92 -10.46 0.23
CA ARG A 82 -9.58 -9.50 1.15
C ARG A 82 -9.10 -8.06 0.97
N ILE A 83 -7.78 -7.85 0.87
CA ILE A 83 -7.17 -6.53 0.72
C ILE A 83 -7.37 -5.99 -0.70
N GLY A 84 -6.97 -6.77 -1.72
CA GLY A 84 -7.06 -6.33 -3.12
C GLY A 84 -8.48 -5.97 -3.54
N LYS A 85 -9.48 -6.76 -3.14
CA LYS A 85 -10.89 -6.44 -3.41
C LYS A 85 -11.32 -5.13 -2.75
N LEU A 86 -10.95 -4.92 -1.49
CA LEU A 86 -11.31 -3.70 -0.75
C LEU A 86 -10.61 -2.45 -1.32
N LEU A 87 -9.36 -2.60 -1.78
CA LEU A 87 -8.65 -1.53 -2.48
C LEU A 87 -9.35 -1.16 -3.79
N LEU A 88 -9.71 -2.15 -4.61
CA LEU A 88 -10.43 -1.91 -5.88
C LEU A 88 -11.78 -1.23 -5.65
N GLN A 89 -12.53 -1.62 -4.62
CA GLN A 89 -13.80 -0.98 -4.25
C GLN A 89 -13.66 0.49 -3.83
N ARG A 90 -12.47 0.93 -3.39
CA ARG A 90 -12.20 2.33 -3.04
C ARG A 90 -11.68 3.15 -4.21
N LEU A 91 -11.29 2.48 -5.29
CA LEU A 91 -10.80 3.07 -6.53
C LEU A 91 -11.91 3.17 -7.60
N GLU A 92 -13.02 2.45 -7.44
CA GLU A 92 -14.29 2.68 -8.14
C GLU A 92 -14.98 3.97 -7.67
#